data_AF-A0AAN8MVZ3-F1
#
_entry.id   AF-A0AAN8MVZ3-F1
#
_cell.length_a   1.000
_cell.length_b   1.000
_cell.length_c   1.000
_cell.angle_alpha   90.00
_cell.angle_beta   90.00
_cell.angle_gamma   90.00
#
_symmetry.space_group_name_H-M   'P 1'
#
loop_
_entity.id
_entity.type
_entity.pdbx_description
1 polymer ?
#
loop_
_entity_poly.entity_id
_entity_poly.type
_entity_poly.pdbx_seq_one_letter_code
_entity_poly.pdbx_strand_id
1 'polypeptide(L)'
;MILNFNKFTSPKTATAWSGAGVGKPFGLTLSIFLHSIVTLIVSIIINITDANEPGNDYGEGTGWVVMIPGPAVVFLFSAISFFVCKYSYLAPALTLGVYLVFALGMIGEGISTALLYEWHDIAWLPSIFIITLGINCAIFFVYSCIALHKRSRVKDIALDNA
;
A
#
# COMPACT_ATOMS: atom_id res chain seq x y z
N MET A 1 -19.05 -1.12 -13.12
CA MET A 1 -19.71 -0.58 -11.91
C MET A 1 -18.77 0.45 -11.28
N ILE A 2 -19.08 1.75 -11.37
CA ILE A 2 -18.29 2.79 -10.71
C ILE A 2 -18.68 2.76 -9.23
N LEU A 3 -17.82 2.21 -8.37
CA LEU A 3 -18.05 2.20 -6.93
C LEU A 3 -18.08 3.65 -6.40
N ASN A 4 -19.22 4.07 -5.85
CA ASN A 4 -19.39 5.42 -5.32
C ASN A 4 -18.85 5.50 -3.88
N PHE A 5 -17.56 5.78 -3.75
CA PHE A 5 -16.86 5.88 -2.46
C PHE A 5 -17.08 7.22 -1.73
N ASN A 6 -17.85 8.16 -2.29
CA ASN A 6 -18.03 9.48 -1.68
C ASN A 6 -18.70 9.40 -0.30
N LYS A 7 -19.60 8.44 -0.09
CA LYS A 7 -20.26 8.21 1.22
C LYS A 7 -19.30 7.70 2.30
N PHE A 8 -18.14 7.19 1.91
CA PHE A 8 -17.15 6.60 2.81
C PHE A 8 -15.92 7.50 3.03
N THR A 9 -15.93 8.69 2.43
CA THR A 9 -14.89 9.69 2.60
C THR A 9 -15.47 10.86 3.40
N SER A 10 -14.82 11.23 4.50
CA SER A 10 -15.25 12.38 5.30
C SER A 10 -15.21 13.67 4.47
N PRO A 11 -16.04 14.69 4.77
CA PRO A 11 -16.00 15.96 4.04
C PRO A 11 -14.62 16.62 4.06
N LYS A 12 -13.90 16.54 5.20
CA LYS A 12 -12.55 17.13 5.34
C LYS A 12 -11.54 16.43 4.41
N THR A 13 -11.58 15.11 4.36
CA THR A 13 -10.75 14.32 3.44
C THR A 13 -11.14 14.60 1.99
N ALA A 14 -12.44 14.59 1.67
CA ALA A 14 -12.97 14.89 0.35
C ALA A 14 -12.47 16.24 -0.20
N THR A 15 -12.52 17.30 0.61
CA THR A 15 -12.04 18.63 0.22
C THR A 15 -10.54 18.64 -0.06
N ALA A 16 -9.73 18.03 0.82
CA ALA A 16 -8.27 18.03 0.63
C ALA A 16 -7.79 17.16 -0.53
N TRP A 17 -8.57 16.15 -0.92
CA TRP A 17 -8.28 15.26 -2.04
C TRP A 17 -9.00 15.63 -3.34
N SER A 18 -9.77 16.72 -3.35
CA SER A 18 -10.58 17.16 -4.49
C SER A 18 -9.79 17.26 -5.80
N GLY A 19 -8.51 17.67 -5.76
CA GLY A 19 -7.64 17.73 -6.94
C GLY A 19 -7.36 16.36 -7.59
N ALA A 20 -7.32 15.29 -6.79
CA ALA A 20 -7.14 13.91 -7.26
C ALA A 20 -8.48 13.21 -7.52
N GLY A 21 -9.53 13.61 -6.83
CA GLY A 21 -10.88 13.07 -6.92
C GLY A 21 -11.41 12.68 -5.54
N VAL A 22 -12.63 13.13 -5.22
CA VAL A 22 -13.20 13.07 -3.86
C VAL A 22 -13.24 11.66 -3.23
N GLY A 23 -13.59 10.63 -4.00
CA GLY A 23 -13.66 9.24 -3.52
C GLY A 23 -12.36 8.43 -3.71
N LYS A 24 -11.31 9.02 -4.30
CA LYS A 24 -10.04 8.34 -4.55
C LYS A 24 -9.30 7.88 -3.28
N PRO A 25 -9.16 8.67 -2.20
CA PRO A 25 -8.38 8.24 -1.04
C PRO A 25 -8.95 6.97 -0.39
N PHE A 26 -10.29 6.87 -0.29
CA PHE A 26 -10.94 5.67 0.25
C PHE A 26 -10.74 4.46 -0.68
N GLY A 27 -10.94 4.63 -1.99
CA GLY A 27 -10.75 3.54 -2.96
C GLY A 27 -9.31 3.02 -3.02
N LEU A 28 -8.32 3.91 -2.93
CA LEU A 28 -6.90 3.54 -2.91
C LEU A 28 -6.53 2.82 -1.61
N THR A 29 -7.03 3.31 -0.47
CA THR A 29 -6.85 2.63 0.82
C THR A 29 -7.46 1.23 0.80
N LEU A 30 -8.66 1.07 0.25
CA LEU A 30 -9.33 -0.23 0.08
C LEU A 30 -8.55 -1.18 -0.82
N SER A 31 -8.05 -0.67 -1.95
CA SER A 31 -7.19 -1.44 -2.86
C SER A 31 -5.98 -2.00 -2.13
N ILE A 32 -5.25 -1.17 -1.38
CA ILE A 32 -4.04 -1.58 -0.67
C ILE A 32 -4.36 -2.54 0.46
N PHE A 33 -5.43 -2.30 1.22
CA PHE A 33 -5.85 -3.19 2.29
C PHE A 33 -6.16 -4.59 1.75
N LEU A 34 -7.00 -4.70 0.72
CA LEU A 34 -7.32 -6.00 0.11
C LEU A 34 -6.08 -6.67 -0.49
N HIS A 35 -5.21 -5.89 -1.17
CA HIS A 35 -3.98 -6.42 -1.73
C HIS A 35 -3.06 -6.95 -0.62
N SER A 36 -2.89 -6.22 0.49
CA SER A 36 -2.07 -6.65 1.62
C SER A 36 -2.60 -7.93 2.29
N ILE A 37 -3.93 -8.11 2.36
CA ILE A 37 -4.53 -9.37 2.82
C ILE A 37 -4.13 -10.52 1.89
N VAL A 38 -4.28 -10.34 0.58
CA VAL A 38 -3.91 -11.37 -0.40
C VAL A 38 -2.42 -11.71 -0.31
N THR A 39 -1.55 -10.69 -0.25
CA THR A 39 -0.10 -10.87 -0.09
C THR A 39 0.24 -11.64 1.20
N LEU A 40 -0.39 -11.29 2.32
CA LEU A 40 -0.18 -11.99 3.60
C LEU A 40 -0.66 -13.44 3.54
N ILE A 41 -1.83 -13.72 2.97
CA ILE A 41 -2.35 -15.08 2.82
C ILE A 41 -1.38 -15.93 1.99
N VAL A 42 -0.93 -15.43 0.84
CA VAL A 42 0.03 -16.14 -0.01
C VAL A 42 1.34 -16.39 0.75
N SER A 43 1.87 -15.36 1.42
CA SER A 43 3.13 -15.47 2.17
C SER A 43 3.02 -16.49 3.31
N ILE A 44 1.90 -16.50 4.05
CA ILE A 44 1.66 -17.47 5.13
C ILE A 44 1.53 -18.89 4.59
N ILE A 45 0.77 -19.09 3.50
CA ILE A 45 0.60 -20.41 2.89
C ILE A 45 1.97 -20.96 2.49
N ILE A 46 2.76 -20.19 1.73
CA ILE A 46 4.10 -20.61 1.28
C ILE A 46 5.01 -20.88 2.48
N ASN A 47 5.04 -20.00 3.47
CA ASN A 47 5.85 -20.21 4.67
C ASN A 47 5.46 -21.48 5.45
N ILE A 48 4.18 -21.88 5.48
CA ILE A 48 3.76 -23.10 6.19
C ILE A 48 4.05 -24.35 5.36
N THR A 49 3.83 -24.30 4.04
CA THR A 49 4.01 -25.46 3.16
C THR A 49 5.47 -25.79 2.91
N ASP A 50 6.31 -24.76 2.83
CA ASP A 50 7.69 -24.87 2.33
C ASP A 50 8.73 -24.90 3.46
N ALA A 51 8.39 -24.42 4.67
CA ALA A 51 9.28 -24.46 5.84
C ALA A 51 9.64 -25.86 6.35
N ASN A 52 8.96 -26.90 5.86
CA ASN A 52 9.20 -28.28 6.26
C ASN A 52 9.97 -29.10 5.21
N GLU A 53 10.35 -28.51 4.07
CA GLU A 53 11.09 -29.22 3.03
C GLU A 53 12.59 -29.32 3.37
N PRO A 54 13.17 -30.54 3.37
CA PRO A 54 14.58 -30.74 3.70
C PRO A 54 15.48 -30.17 2.60
N GLY A 55 16.20 -29.10 2.92
CA GLY A 55 17.07 -28.36 2.01
C GLY A 55 16.66 -26.91 1.77
N ASN A 56 15.53 -26.49 2.34
CA ASN A 56 14.97 -25.18 2.11
C ASN A 56 15.36 -24.16 3.20
N ASP A 57 15.83 -22.99 2.78
CA ASP A 57 16.25 -21.87 3.64
C ASP A 57 15.13 -21.27 4.51
N TYR A 58 13.89 -21.79 4.42
CA TYR A 58 12.77 -21.43 5.32
C TYR A 58 12.82 -22.13 6.67
N GLY A 59 13.59 -23.23 6.81
CA GLY A 59 13.60 -24.09 7.99
C GLY A 59 14.04 -23.38 9.29
N GLU A 60 14.73 -22.24 9.21
CA GLU A 60 15.18 -21.46 10.37
C GLU A 60 14.34 -20.20 10.67
N GLY A 61 13.15 -20.07 10.05
CA GLY A 61 12.23 -18.95 10.31
C GLY A 61 12.53 -17.68 9.50
N THR A 62 13.51 -17.74 8.60
CA THR A 62 13.94 -16.70 7.66
C THR A 62 12.78 -16.21 6.77
N GLY A 63 11.90 -17.10 6.32
CA GLY A 63 10.72 -16.73 5.54
C GLY A 63 9.74 -15.83 6.28
N TRP A 64 9.53 -16.09 7.58
CA TRP A 64 8.67 -15.27 8.43
C TRP A 64 9.25 -13.87 8.66
N VAL A 65 10.57 -13.76 8.71
CA VAL A 65 11.26 -12.48 8.94
C VAL A 65 11.35 -11.66 7.65
N VAL A 66 11.51 -12.30 6.50
CA VAL A 66 11.74 -11.62 5.22
C VAL A 66 10.44 -11.27 4.49
N MET A 67 9.36 -12.06 4.63
CA MET A 67 8.15 -11.91 3.79
C MET A 67 6.92 -11.30 4.46
N ILE A 68 6.91 -11.23 5.80
CA ILE A 68 5.71 -10.87 6.58
C ILE A 68 5.74 -9.44 7.10
N PRO A 69 6.86 -8.89 7.62
CA PRO A 69 6.84 -7.59 8.29
C PRO A 69 6.33 -6.45 7.41
N GLY A 70 6.80 -6.32 6.17
CA GLY A 70 6.37 -5.27 5.26
C GLY A 70 4.87 -5.33 4.96
N PRO A 71 4.35 -6.44 4.41
CA PRO A 71 2.92 -6.59 4.13
C PRO A 71 2.04 -6.41 5.37
N ALA A 72 2.49 -6.88 6.54
CA ALA A 72 1.77 -6.72 7.80
C ALA A 72 1.67 -5.26 8.24
N VAL A 73 2.75 -4.49 8.14
CA VAL A 73 2.74 -3.05 8.45
C VAL A 73 1.84 -2.30 7.47
N VAL A 74 1.91 -2.60 6.17
CA VAL A 74 1.04 -2.00 5.15
C VAL A 74 -0.43 -2.35 5.40
N PHE A 75 -0.73 -3.59 5.80
CA PHE A 75 -2.07 -4.02 6.19
C PHE A 75 -2.60 -3.22 7.39
N LEU A 76 -1.84 -3.13 8.47
CA LEU A 76 -2.24 -2.38 9.67
C LEU A 76 -2.43 -0.90 9.36
N PHE A 77 -1.51 -0.30 8.59
CA PHE A 77 -1.60 1.12 8.24
C PHE A 77 -2.78 1.42 7.32
N SER A 78 -3.07 0.54 6.36
CA SER A 78 -4.24 0.70 5.48
C SER A 78 -5.56 0.50 6.24
N ALA A 79 -5.60 -0.41 7.22
CA ALA A 79 -6.72 -0.53 8.15
C ALA A 79 -6.97 0.77 8.93
N ILE A 80 -5.92 1.39 9.48
CA ILE A 80 -6.03 2.68 10.18
C ILE A 80 -6.47 3.78 9.21
N SER A 81 -5.87 3.84 8.01
CA SER A 81 -6.17 4.82 6.97
C SER A 81 -7.64 4.78 6.55
N PHE A 82 -8.28 3.61 6.59
CA PHE A 82 -9.72 3.47 6.34
C PHE A 82 -10.58 4.24 7.34
N PHE A 83 -10.31 4.05 8.63
CA PHE A 83 -11.02 4.73 9.69
C PHE A 83 -10.74 6.24 9.62
N VAL A 84 -9.50 6.64 9.34
CA VAL A 84 -9.15 8.06 9.17
C VAL A 84 -9.86 8.67 7.96
N CYS A 85 -9.92 7.97 6.82
CA CYS A 85 -10.66 8.41 5.63
C CYS A 85 -12.13 8.71 5.94
N LYS A 86 -12.78 7.83 6.71
CA LYS A 86 -14.22 7.90 6.98
C LYS A 86 -14.57 8.88 8.11
N TYR A 87 -13.83 8.84 9.21
CA TYR A 87 -14.20 9.52 10.46
C TYR A 87 -13.36 10.77 10.76
N SER A 88 -12.23 10.97 10.08
CA SER A 88 -11.31 12.06 10.38
C SER A 88 -10.75 12.71 9.09
N TYR A 89 -9.58 13.30 9.16
CA TYR A 89 -8.89 13.98 8.07
C TYR A 89 -7.66 13.19 7.64
N LEU A 90 -7.72 12.55 6.46
CA LEU A 90 -6.53 11.96 5.85
C LEU A 90 -5.79 13.03 5.05
N ALA A 91 -4.66 13.50 5.58
CA ALA A 91 -3.87 14.54 4.93
C ALA A 91 -3.10 13.98 3.71
N PRO A 92 -3.24 14.56 2.49
CA PRO A 92 -2.48 14.11 1.33
C PRO A 92 -0.95 14.14 1.53
N ALA A 93 -0.44 15.09 2.32
CA ALA A 93 0.99 15.18 2.63
C ALA A 93 1.51 14.02 3.50
N LEU A 94 0.71 13.58 4.49
CA LEU A 94 1.03 12.41 5.30
C LEU A 94 1.05 11.16 4.42
N THR A 95 0.01 11.01 3.59
CA THR A 95 -0.12 9.88 2.66
C THR A 95 1.03 9.86 1.64
N LEU A 96 1.46 11.01 1.13
CA LEU A 96 2.61 11.10 0.23
C LEU A 96 3.87 10.50 0.87
N GLY A 97 4.26 10.96 2.06
CA GLY A 97 5.48 10.49 2.71
C GLY A 97 5.42 8.99 3.05
N VAL A 98 4.32 8.56 3.67
CA VAL A 98 4.18 7.17 4.12
C VAL A 98 4.14 6.19 2.94
N TYR A 99 3.34 6.47 1.91
CA TYR A 99 3.21 5.53 0.79
C TYR A 99 4.42 5.54 -0.15
N LEU A 100 5.26 6.57 -0.13
CA LEU A 100 6.59 6.51 -0.75
C LEU A 100 7.49 5.50 -0.02
N VAL A 101 7.56 5.59 1.32
CA VAL A 101 8.36 4.67 2.14
C VAL A 101 7.85 3.24 1.97
N PHE A 102 6.54 3.02 1.99
CA PHE A 102 5.97 1.70 1.74
C PHE A 102 6.25 1.20 0.32
N ALA A 103 6.12 2.03 -0.71
CA ALA A 103 6.43 1.61 -2.07
C ALA A 103 7.87 1.11 -2.21
N LEU A 104 8.83 1.88 -1.71
CA LEU A 104 10.25 1.50 -1.75
C LEU A 104 10.55 0.29 -0.86
N GLY A 105 10.01 0.26 0.36
CA GLY A 105 10.18 -0.85 1.30
C GLY A 105 9.64 -2.16 0.75
N MET A 106 8.42 -2.16 0.21
CA MET A 106 7.80 -3.35 -0.38
C MET A 106 8.53 -3.81 -1.63
N ILE A 107 8.96 -2.90 -2.52
CA ILE A 107 9.74 -3.29 -3.70
C ILE A 107 11.09 -3.91 -3.26
N GLY A 108 11.77 -3.30 -2.28
CA GLY A 108 13.01 -3.84 -1.72
C GLY A 108 12.83 -5.21 -1.10
N GLU A 109 11.84 -5.38 -0.22
CA GLU A 109 11.51 -6.66 0.44
C GLU A 109 11.15 -7.74 -0.59
N GLY A 110 10.41 -7.37 -1.63
CA GLY A 110 10.05 -8.29 -2.70
C GLY A 110 11.25 -8.72 -3.56
N ILE A 111 12.17 -7.80 -3.86
CA ILE A 111 13.43 -8.13 -4.54
C ILE A 111 14.29 -9.04 -3.65
N SER A 112 14.44 -8.70 -2.36
CA SER A 112 15.18 -9.54 -1.41
C SER A 112 14.58 -10.93 -1.32
N THR A 113 13.25 -11.04 -1.27
CA THR A 113 12.54 -12.32 -1.33
C THR A 113 12.88 -13.07 -2.62
N ALA A 114 12.79 -12.43 -3.78
CA ALA A 114 13.10 -13.09 -5.05
C ALA A 114 14.57 -13.56 -5.17
N LEU A 115 15.50 -12.89 -4.50
CA LEU A 115 16.93 -13.22 -4.56
C LEU A 115 17.36 -14.27 -3.54
N LEU A 116 16.68 -14.33 -2.39
CA LEU A 116 17.04 -15.23 -1.29
C LEU A 116 16.40 -16.61 -1.40
N TYR A 117 15.41 -16.79 -2.27
CA TYR A 117 14.67 -18.05 -2.38
C TYR A 117 14.80 -18.68 -3.77
N GLU A 118 14.81 -20.01 -3.81
CA GLU A 118 15.02 -20.76 -5.04
C GLU A 118 13.87 -20.59 -6.04
N TRP A 119 14.23 -20.41 -7.32
CA TRP A 119 13.28 -20.18 -8.41
C TRP A 119 12.67 -21.46 -8.99
N HIS A 120 13.27 -22.61 -8.66
CA HIS A 120 12.81 -23.91 -9.13
C HIS A 120 11.60 -24.43 -8.35
N ASP A 121 11.35 -23.87 -7.17
CA ASP A 121 10.19 -24.17 -6.32
C ASP A 121 9.21 -23.00 -6.24
N ILE A 122 8.16 -23.14 -5.43
CA ILE A 122 7.13 -22.11 -5.25
C ILE A 122 7.53 -21.04 -4.21
N ALA A 123 8.66 -21.23 -3.54
CA ALA A 123 9.25 -20.37 -2.51
C ALA A 123 9.27 -18.88 -2.88
N TRP A 124 9.76 -18.54 -4.07
CA TRP A 124 9.91 -17.15 -4.53
C TRP A 124 8.57 -16.45 -4.84
N LEU A 125 7.46 -17.19 -4.98
CA LEU A 125 6.16 -16.66 -5.44
C LEU A 125 5.63 -15.46 -4.63
N PRO A 126 5.76 -15.40 -3.28
CA PRO A 126 5.36 -14.23 -2.49
C PRO A 126 6.03 -12.93 -2.96
N SER A 127 7.25 -12.98 -3.52
CA SER A 127 7.94 -11.80 -4.06
C SER A 127 7.08 -11.00 -5.05
N ILE A 128 6.35 -11.68 -5.94
CA ILE A 128 5.50 -11.02 -6.94
C ILE A 128 4.39 -10.22 -6.25
N PHE A 129 3.75 -10.81 -5.23
CA PHE A 129 2.67 -10.16 -4.48
C PHE A 129 3.19 -9.00 -3.63
N ILE A 130 4.38 -9.14 -3.07
CA ILE A 130 5.07 -8.09 -2.30
C ILE A 130 5.44 -6.91 -3.23
N ILE A 131 6.02 -7.17 -4.40
CA ILE A 131 6.38 -6.15 -5.39
C ILE A 131 5.14 -5.44 -5.93
N THR A 132 4.10 -6.19 -6.31
CA THR A 132 2.87 -5.58 -6.85
C THR A 132 2.10 -4.80 -5.79
N LEU A 133 2.17 -5.19 -4.51
CA LEU A 133 1.71 -4.36 -3.39
C LEU A 133 2.52 -3.05 -3.28
N GLY A 134 3.84 -3.10 -3.47
CA GLY A 134 4.69 -1.91 -3.56
C GLY A 134 4.30 -0.97 -4.72
N ILE A 135 3.99 -1.52 -5.90
CA ILE A 135 3.47 -0.76 -7.03
C ILE A 135 2.12 -0.10 -6.69
N ASN A 136 1.23 -0.82 -6.01
CA ASN A 136 -0.06 -0.27 -5.57
C ASN A 136 0.14 0.90 -4.57
N CYS A 137 1.12 0.79 -3.67
CA CYS A 137 1.53 1.90 -2.80
C CYS A 137 2.07 3.09 -3.60
N ALA A 138 2.89 2.84 -4.63
CA ALA A 138 3.41 3.88 -5.51
C ALA A 138 2.29 4.63 -6.25
N ILE A 139 1.23 3.93 -6.66
CA ILE A 139 0.05 4.56 -7.26
C ILE A 139 -0.61 5.52 -6.25
N PHE A 140 -0.77 5.13 -4.98
CA PHE A 140 -1.34 6.03 -3.96
C PHE A 140 -0.44 7.24 -3.71
N PHE A 141 0.88 7.05 -3.69
CA PHE A 141 1.83 8.15 -3.66
C PHE A 141 1.60 9.14 -4.82
N VAL A 142 1.49 8.66 -6.06
CA VAL A 142 1.24 9.51 -7.25
C VAL A 142 -0.06 10.30 -7.10
N TYR A 143 -1.15 9.68 -6.65
CA TYR A 143 -2.41 10.38 -6.42
C TYR A 143 -2.31 11.43 -5.29
N SER A 144 -1.47 11.20 -4.28
CA SER A 144 -1.18 12.16 -3.23
C SER A 144 -0.45 13.40 -3.79
N CYS A 145 0.53 13.19 -4.66
CA CYS A 145 1.21 14.27 -5.39
C CYS A 145 0.22 15.10 -6.23
N ILE A 146 -0.68 14.43 -6.96
CA ILE A 146 -1.72 15.11 -7.76
C ILE A 146 -2.64 15.96 -6.88
N ALA A 147 -3.07 15.43 -5.74
CA ALA A 147 -3.94 16.14 -4.79
C ALA A 147 -3.26 17.42 -4.26
N LEU A 148 -2.00 17.33 -3.86
CA LEU A 148 -1.23 18.47 -3.36
C LEU A 148 -0.95 19.52 -4.43
N HIS A 149 -0.48 19.09 -5.60
CA HIS A 149 -0.09 20.00 -6.68
C HIS A 149 -1.28 20.84 -7.18
N LYS A 150 -2.43 20.20 -7.43
CA LYS A 150 -3.63 20.92 -7.88
C LYS A 150 -4.20 21.84 -6.80
N ARG A 151 -4.08 21.48 -5.52
CA ARG A 151 -4.51 22.33 -4.40
C ARG A 151 -3.64 23.58 -4.27
N SER A 152 -2.32 23.46 -4.46
CA SER A 152 -1.43 24.63 -4.49
C SER A 152 -1.82 25.58 -5.61
N ARG A 153 -1.97 25.07 -6.84
CA ARG A 153 -2.32 25.90 -8.01
C ARG A 153 -3.61 26.70 -7.80
N VAL A 154 -4.65 26.09 -7.22
CA VAL A 154 -5.92 26.81 -6.94
C VAL A 154 -5.73 27.92 -5.91
N LYS A 155 -4.89 27.69 -4.89
CA LYS A 155 -4.59 28.69 -3.87
C LYS A 155 -3.81 29.87 -4.47
N ASP A 156 -2.84 29.58 -5.33
CA ASP A 156 -2.02 30.60 -5.99
C ASP A 156 -2.88 31.49 -6.89
N ILE A 157 -3.76 30.89 -7.71
CA ILE A 157 -4.74 31.64 -8.53
C ILE A 157 -5.67 32.52 -7.67
N ALA A 158 -6.11 32.03 -6.50
CA ALA A 158 -6.97 32.81 -5.62
C ALA A 158 -6.25 34.02 -4.99
N LEU A 159 -4.95 33.87 -4.70
CA LEU A 159 -4.10 34.96 -4.20
C LEU A 159 -3.80 36.00 -5.28
N ASP A 160 -3.61 35.57 -6.52
CA ASP A 160 -3.35 36.49 -7.66
C ASP A 160 -4.58 37.32 -8.06
N ASN A 161 -5.79 36.88 -7.68
CA ASN A 161 -7.07 37.54 -8.01
C ASN A 161 -7.70 38.33 -6.83
N ALA A 162 -7.02 38.40 -5.68
CA ALA A 162 -7.49 39.10 -4.48
C ALA A 162 -6.76 40.44 -4.30
#